data_AF-A0A564I5I0-F1
#
_entry.id   AF-A0A564I5I0-F1
#
_cell.length_a   1.000
_cell.length_b   1.000
_cell.length_c   1.000
_cell.angle_alpha   90.00
_cell.angle_beta   90.00
_cell.angle_gamma   90.00
#
_symmetry.space_group_name_H-M   'P 1'
#
loop_
_entity.id
_entity.type
_entity.pdbx_description
1 polymer ?
#
loop_
_entity_poly.entity_id
_entity_poly.type
_entity_poly.pdbx_seq_one_letter_code
_entity_poly.pdbx_strand_id
1 'polypeptide(L)'
;MSKIERNVWKLNNIPPLEHCSIFRAQKLLNCEVEDLLHWHDIGAINLCIKLANITGTLNIAITQNKDMTTDKHNLYGSNQINMLKKTEDIWSQYSRVDSVLELKDSVSAIETHNGHHAIQIQLKAIVSGLWYAASKNLVDLLERPEHNHFAQEVSAINPKNNTIFCHFSPDDNSKMPISLNKVYITGKDVEKIFEHTISSRPLQLTRDATIILNKKVITKPQFTLQNKTLGDFINEFIKLNPAPDNQSVYDDENL
;
A
#
# COMPACT_ATOMS: atom_id res chain seq x y z
N MET A 1 -6.48 -16.12 39.67
CA MET A 1 -6.68 -14.93 38.81
C MET A 1 -6.80 -15.41 37.38
N SER A 2 -7.99 -15.25 36.77
CA SER A 2 -8.34 -15.80 35.46
C SER A 2 -7.54 -15.13 34.34
N LYS A 3 -7.05 -15.94 33.38
CA LYS A 3 -6.42 -15.47 32.13
C LYS A 3 -7.32 -14.42 31.46
N ILE A 4 -6.86 -13.18 31.49
CA ILE A 4 -7.48 -11.98 30.91
C ILE A 4 -7.77 -12.23 29.42
N GLU A 5 -8.91 -11.72 28.96
CA GLU A 5 -9.49 -12.00 27.65
C GLU A 5 -8.59 -11.56 26.49
N ARG A 6 -8.57 -12.37 25.42
CA ARG A 6 -7.43 -12.52 24.51
C ARG A 6 -7.35 -11.54 23.32
N ASN A 7 -8.25 -10.57 23.18
CA ASN A 7 -8.15 -9.40 22.30
C ASN A 7 -9.45 -8.57 22.38
N VAL A 8 -9.44 -7.38 21.78
CA VAL A 8 -10.59 -6.46 21.71
C VAL A 8 -11.88 -7.11 21.19
N TRP A 9 -11.77 -8.02 20.22
CA TRP A 9 -12.92 -8.68 19.60
C TRP A 9 -13.62 -9.63 20.56
N LYS A 10 -12.84 -10.43 21.28
CA LYS A 10 -13.35 -11.38 22.28
C LYS A 10 -14.05 -10.65 23.43
N LEU A 11 -13.45 -9.57 23.93
CA LEU A 11 -14.05 -8.73 24.97
C LEU A 11 -15.41 -8.16 24.57
N ASN A 12 -15.56 -7.83 23.29
CA ASN A 12 -16.79 -7.26 22.74
C ASN A 12 -17.76 -8.32 22.18
N ASN A 13 -17.47 -9.62 22.35
CA ASN A 13 -18.28 -10.73 21.82
C ASN A 13 -18.59 -10.63 20.32
N ILE A 14 -17.61 -10.19 19.52
CA ILE A 14 -17.73 -10.09 18.06
C ILE A 14 -16.59 -10.86 17.38
N PRO A 15 -16.83 -11.41 16.17
CA PRO A 15 -15.74 -11.87 15.32
C PRO A 15 -14.77 -10.72 14.99
N PRO A 16 -13.47 -11.01 14.78
CA PRO A 16 -12.52 -10.01 14.31
C PRO A 16 -12.99 -9.38 13.00
N LEU A 17 -13.01 -8.04 12.97
CA LEU A 17 -13.37 -7.28 11.77
C LEU A 17 -12.10 -6.90 11.01
N GLU A 18 -12.13 -6.98 9.68
CA GLU A 18 -11.00 -6.55 8.84
C GLU A 18 -10.78 -5.03 8.95
N HIS A 19 -11.85 -4.28 9.10
CA HIS A 19 -11.86 -2.84 9.36
C HIS A 19 -13.19 -2.42 9.98
N CYS A 20 -13.23 -1.26 10.62
CA CYS A 20 -14.47 -0.65 11.09
C CYS A 20 -14.42 0.87 10.99
N SER A 21 -15.58 1.55 11.11
CA SER A 21 -15.60 3.02 11.14
C SER A 21 -14.91 3.54 12.39
N ILE A 22 -14.42 4.77 12.33
CA ILE A 22 -13.76 5.41 13.48
C ILE A 22 -14.65 5.43 14.74
N PHE A 23 -15.95 5.70 14.58
CA PHE A 23 -16.94 5.65 15.68
C PHE A 23 -17.19 4.24 16.22
N ARG A 24 -17.04 3.20 15.39
CA ARG A 24 -17.14 1.83 15.88
C ARG A 24 -15.90 1.48 16.69
N ALA A 25 -14.72 1.87 16.22
CA ALA A 25 -13.47 1.68 16.94
C ALA A 25 -13.45 2.40 18.30
N GLN A 26 -13.94 3.65 18.34
CA GLN A 26 -14.16 4.40 19.58
C GLN A 26 -14.90 3.56 20.63
N LYS A 27 -16.02 2.95 20.24
CA LYS A 27 -16.84 2.11 21.12
C LYS A 27 -16.14 0.81 21.53
N LEU A 28 -15.37 0.20 20.63
CA LEU A 28 -14.65 -1.05 20.89
C LEU A 28 -13.46 -0.85 21.85
N LEU A 29 -12.79 0.29 21.73
CA LEU A 29 -11.59 0.66 22.47
C LEU A 29 -11.88 1.47 23.74
N ASN A 30 -13.11 1.97 23.88
CA ASN A 30 -13.53 2.86 24.96
C ASN A 30 -12.60 4.08 25.09
N CYS A 31 -12.36 4.75 23.97
CA CYS A 31 -11.59 6.00 23.85
C CYS A 31 -12.44 7.09 23.18
N GLU A 32 -11.86 8.26 22.91
CA GLU A 32 -12.51 9.32 22.12
C GLU A 32 -12.09 9.27 20.64
N VAL A 33 -12.83 9.96 19.77
CA VAL A 33 -12.49 10.02 18.33
C VAL A 33 -11.23 10.86 18.12
N GLU A 34 -11.10 11.92 18.91
CA GLU A 34 -9.96 12.81 19.01
C GLU A 34 -8.66 12.04 19.25
N ASP A 35 -8.70 11.00 20.11
CA ASP A 35 -7.54 10.15 20.38
C ASP A 35 -7.11 9.38 19.14
N LEU A 36 -8.06 8.81 18.40
CA LEU A 36 -7.81 8.06 17.17
C LEU A 36 -7.24 8.96 16.06
N LEU A 37 -7.76 10.18 15.93
CA LEU A 37 -7.24 11.17 14.98
C LEU A 37 -5.84 11.63 15.39
N HIS A 38 -5.60 11.87 16.68
CA HIS A 38 -4.28 12.24 17.18
C HIS A 38 -3.24 11.15 16.91
N TRP A 39 -3.56 9.88 17.21
CA TRP A 39 -2.65 8.76 16.92
C TRP A 39 -2.37 8.59 15.43
N HIS A 40 -3.31 8.97 14.57
CA HIS A 40 -3.06 9.00 13.14
C HIS A 40 -2.10 10.12 12.73
N ASP A 41 -2.35 11.34 13.21
CA ASP A 41 -1.58 12.53 12.83
C ASP A 41 -0.11 12.42 13.27
N ILE A 42 0.16 11.80 14.42
CA ILE A 42 1.53 11.50 14.86
C ILE A 42 2.14 10.29 14.12
N GLY A 43 1.36 9.53 13.35
CA GLY A 43 1.79 8.34 12.61
C GLY A 43 1.87 7.06 13.45
N ALA A 44 1.23 7.01 14.61
CA ALA A 44 1.13 5.81 15.45
C ALA A 44 0.18 4.77 14.86
N ILE A 45 -0.84 5.19 14.11
CA ILE A 45 -1.77 4.32 13.36
C ILE A 45 -2.06 4.93 11.99
N ASN A 46 -2.62 4.14 11.08
CA ASN A 46 -3.05 4.64 9.78
C ASN A 46 -4.58 4.57 9.65
N LEU A 47 -5.23 5.73 9.59
CA LEU A 47 -6.65 5.83 9.27
C LEU A 47 -6.85 5.68 7.78
N CYS A 48 -8.03 5.20 7.42
CA CYS A 48 -8.38 4.81 6.07
C CYS A 48 -9.59 5.60 5.56
N ILE A 49 -9.65 5.78 4.25
CA ILE A 49 -10.82 6.28 3.56
C ILE A 49 -11.32 5.25 2.54
N LYS A 50 -12.64 5.21 2.37
CA LYS A 50 -13.28 4.32 1.40
C LYS A 50 -13.54 5.05 0.10
N LEU A 51 -12.93 4.58 -0.97
CA LEU A 51 -13.07 5.11 -2.32
C LEU A 51 -14.13 4.31 -3.11
N ALA A 52 -14.84 5.02 -3.98
CA ALA A 52 -15.85 4.46 -4.87
C ALA A 52 -15.57 4.90 -6.31
N ASN A 53 -14.88 4.03 -7.07
CA ASN A 53 -14.58 4.20 -8.49
C ASN A 53 -13.99 5.58 -8.85
N ILE A 54 -12.90 5.96 -8.16
CA ILE A 54 -12.23 7.24 -8.37
C ILE A 54 -11.18 7.08 -9.47
N THR A 55 -11.17 8.00 -10.44
CA THR A 55 -10.16 8.03 -11.50
C THR A 55 -9.01 8.94 -11.09
N GLY A 56 -7.78 8.49 -11.31
CA GLY A 56 -6.59 9.24 -10.95
C GLY A 56 -5.29 8.58 -11.39
N THR A 57 -4.19 9.00 -10.78
CA THR A 57 -2.84 8.52 -11.03
C THR A 57 -2.35 7.67 -9.87
N LEU A 58 -1.96 6.42 -10.15
CA LEU A 58 -1.20 5.57 -9.24
C LEU A 58 0.29 5.76 -9.46
N ASN A 59 1.00 6.08 -8.39
CA ASN A 59 2.45 6.12 -8.27
C ASN A 59 2.90 4.87 -7.52
N ILE A 60 3.46 3.90 -8.24
CA ILE A 60 3.84 2.60 -7.66
C ILE A 60 5.35 2.47 -7.74
N ALA A 61 5.99 2.08 -6.64
CA ALA A 61 7.37 1.59 -6.68
C ALA A 61 7.43 0.12 -6.31
N ILE A 62 8.16 -0.64 -7.11
CA ILE A 62 8.31 -2.09 -6.97
C ILE A 62 9.79 -2.47 -6.95
N THR A 63 10.20 -3.39 -6.09
CA THR A 63 11.51 -4.05 -6.17
C THR A 63 11.49 -5.21 -7.14
N GLN A 64 12.66 -5.55 -7.70
CA GLN A 64 12.85 -6.82 -8.36
C GLN A 64 12.88 -7.94 -7.31
N ASN A 65 12.09 -9.00 -7.53
CA ASN A 65 12.17 -10.22 -6.74
C ASN A 65 13.53 -10.90 -7.04
N LYS A 66 14.40 -11.07 -6.04
CA LYS A 66 15.61 -11.91 -6.17
C LYS A 66 15.30 -13.42 -6.16
N ASP A 67 14.06 -13.82 -5.90
CA ASP A 67 13.69 -15.24 -5.72
C ASP A 67 13.57 -16.05 -7.03
N MET A 68 14.15 -15.59 -8.14
CA MET A 68 14.24 -16.40 -9.37
C MET A 68 15.52 -17.24 -9.48
N THR A 69 16.41 -17.24 -8.48
CA THR A 69 17.68 -17.98 -8.55
C THR A 69 17.80 -19.22 -7.65
N THR A 70 16.75 -19.66 -6.96
CA THR A 70 16.80 -20.89 -6.12
C THR A 70 15.76 -21.97 -6.44
N ASP A 71 15.13 -21.94 -7.62
CA ASP A 71 14.29 -23.05 -8.11
C ASP A 71 14.81 -23.66 -9.43
N LYS A 72 16.14 -23.79 -9.56
CA LYS A 72 16.75 -24.64 -10.61
C LYS A 72 16.82 -26.13 -10.24
N HIS A 73 16.27 -26.52 -9.08
CA HIS A 73 16.23 -27.92 -8.64
C HIS A 73 14.81 -28.39 -8.32
N ASN A 74 13.88 -28.26 -9.28
CA ASN A 74 12.69 -29.13 -9.36
C ASN A 74 12.28 -29.29 -10.84
N LEU A 75 13.27 -29.64 -11.67
CA LEU A 75 13.02 -30.32 -12.94
C LEU A 75 12.87 -31.81 -12.63
N TYR A 76 11.81 -32.40 -13.19
CA TYR A 76 11.36 -33.80 -13.14
C TYR A 76 10.22 -34.13 -12.17
N GLY A 77 9.02 -34.21 -12.75
CA GLY A 77 7.95 -35.08 -12.30
C GLY A 77 6.74 -34.36 -11.68
N SER A 78 5.62 -34.39 -12.40
CA SER A 78 4.25 -34.15 -11.89
C SER A 78 4.03 -32.79 -11.18
N ASN A 79 3.45 -31.76 -11.80
CA ASN A 79 2.01 -31.70 -12.06
C ASN A 79 1.69 -30.47 -12.92
N GLN A 80 1.54 -30.66 -14.24
CA GLN A 80 1.06 -29.62 -15.15
C GLN A 80 -0.41 -29.19 -14.88
N ILE A 81 -1.09 -29.83 -13.93
CA ILE A 81 -2.48 -29.53 -13.55
C ILE A 81 -2.56 -28.43 -12.47
N ASN A 82 -1.46 -28.10 -11.76
CA ASN A 82 -1.46 -26.98 -10.80
C ASN A 82 -1.23 -25.59 -11.43
N MET A 83 -0.74 -25.52 -12.67
CA MET A 83 -0.52 -24.24 -13.40
C MET A 83 -1.80 -23.64 -14.00
N LEU A 84 -2.89 -24.41 -14.09
CA LEU A 84 -4.21 -23.93 -14.53
C LEU A 84 -5.02 -23.30 -13.39
N LYS A 85 -4.48 -23.30 -12.17
CA LYS A 85 -4.87 -22.40 -11.09
C LYS A 85 -3.83 -21.28 -10.96
N LYS A 86 -3.59 -20.53 -12.05
CA LYS A 86 -3.19 -19.13 -11.89
C LYS A 86 -4.35 -18.47 -11.16
N THR A 87 -4.35 -18.58 -9.84
CA THR A 87 -5.19 -17.80 -8.97
C THR A 87 -5.00 -16.36 -9.38
N GLU A 88 -6.11 -15.66 -9.59
CA GLU A 88 -6.15 -14.21 -9.69
C GLU A 88 -5.55 -13.67 -8.39
N ASP A 89 -4.22 -13.57 -8.32
CA ASP A 89 -3.51 -13.22 -7.10
C ASP A 89 -3.90 -11.79 -6.74
N ILE A 90 -4.77 -11.66 -5.73
CA ILE A 90 -5.33 -10.42 -5.24
C ILE A 90 -4.18 -9.47 -4.89
N TRP A 91 -4.14 -8.30 -5.54
CA TRP A 91 -3.06 -7.30 -5.38
C TRP A 91 -3.00 -6.71 -3.96
N SER A 92 -4.16 -6.46 -3.36
CA SER A 92 -4.33 -6.02 -1.98
C SER A 92 -5.72 -6.48 -1.52
N GLN A 93 -5.83 -6.88 -0.25
CA GLN A 93 -7.09 -7.30 0.35
C GLN A 93 -8.10 -6.13 0.48
N TYR A 94 -7.61 -4.90 0.52
CA TYR A 94 -8.40 -3.71 0.84
C TYR A 94 -8.46 -2.71 -0.31
N SER A 95 -7.30 -2.39 -0.89
CA SER A 95 -7.14 -1.36 -1.91
C SER A 95 -7.29 -1.97 -3.29
N ARG A 96 -8.32 -1.57 -4.03
CA ARG A 96 -8.66 -2.16 -5.33
C ARG A 96 -8.25 -1.24 -6.46
N VAL A 97 -7.62 -1.82 -7.47
CA VAL A 97 -7.39 -1.19 -8.77
C VAL A 97 -8.36 -1.86 -9.72
N ASP A 98 -9.47 -1.18 -10.02
CA ASP A 98 -10.57 -1.74 -10.80
C ASP A 98 -10.23 -1.78 -12.29
N SER A 99 -9.50 -0.77 -12.78
CA SER A 99 -9.07 -0.69 -14.18
C SER A 99 -7.82 0.16 -14.33
N VAL A 100 -6.92 -0.24 -15.23
CA VAL A 100 -5.78 0.57 -15.69
C VAL A 100 -6.14 1.17 -17.03
N LEU A 101 -6.15 2.51 -17.10
CA LEU A 101 -6.59 3.26 -18.28
C LEU A 101 -5.42 3.60 -19.20
N GLU A 102 -4.28 4.02 -18.63
CA GLU A 102 -3.14 4.51 -19.39
C GLU A 102 -1.85 4.32 -18.60
N LEU A 103 -0.75 4.00 -19.27
CA LEU A 103 0.58 4.14 -18.67
C LEU A 103 1.09 5.55 -18.93
N LYS A 104 1.45 6.29 -17.88
CA LYS A 104 2.15 7.56 -18.08
C LYS A 104 3.59 7.27 -18.48
N ASP A 105 4.15 8.09 -19.36
CA ASP A 105 5.53 8.02 -19.87
C ASP A 105 6.64 8.08 -18.78
N SER A 106 6.26 8.19 -17.50
CA SER A 106 7.15 8.36 -16.36
C SER A 106 7.47 7.02 -15.70
N VAL A 107 8.57 6.40 -16.14
CA VAL A 107 9.21 5.30 -15.43
C VAL A 107 10.61 5.72 -14.99
N SER A 108 10.97 5.42 -13.74
CA SER A 108 12.32 5.69 -13.23
C SER A 108 12.85 4.52 -12.42
N ALA A 109 14.11 4.17 -12.63
CA ALA A 109 14.82 3.34 -11.68
C ALA A 109 15.18 4.17 -10.45
N ILE A 110 15.09 3.51 -9.30
CA ILE A 110 15.40 4.09 -8.01
C ILE A 110 16.28 3.12 -7.26
N GLU A 111 17.31 3.63 -6.62
CA GLU A 111 18.08 2.87 -5.65
C GLU A 111 17.50 3.11 -4.26
N THR A 112 17.14 2.03 -3.59
CA THR A 112 16.77 2.07 -2.17
C THR A 112 18.04 2.21 -1.31
N HIS A 113 17.89 2.69 -0.08
CA HIS A 113 18.99 2.80 0.90
C HIS A 113 19.74 1.49 1.17
N ASN A 114 19.14 0.34 0.82
CA ASN A 114 19.71 -1.00 0.95
C ASN A 114 20.38 -1.51 -0.34
N GLY A 115 20.58 -0.64 -1.34
CA GLY A 115 21.16 -1.02 -2.64
C GLY A 115 20.23 -1.87 -3.52
N HIS A 116 18.96 -2.07 -3.13
CA HIS A 116 18.00 -2.73 -4.01
C HIS A 116 17.51 -1.74 -5.07
N HIS A 117 17.53 -2.17 -6.33
CA HIS A 117 16.91 -1.45 -7.43
C HIS A 117 15.39 -1.62 -7.38
N ALA A 118 14.71 -0.50 -7.48
CA ALA A 118 13.29 -0.38 -7.58
C ALA A 118 12.91 0.33 -8.87
N ILE A 119 11.72 0.06 -9.38
CA ILE A 119 11.17 0.73 -10.54
C ILE A 119 9.95 1.50 -10.04
N GLN A 120 9.91 2.80 -10.30
CA GLN A 120 8.72 3.61 -10.11
C GLN A 120 7.98 3.74 -11.43
N ILE A 121 6.68 3.51 -11.38
CA ILE A 121 5.76 3.55 -12.50
C ILE A 121 4.61 4.49 -12.13
N GLN A 122 4.21 5.31 -13.09
CA GLN A 122 2.97 6.09 -13.01
C GLN A 122 1.95 5.54 -13.99
N LEU A 123 0.73 5.29 -13.51
CA LEU A 123 -0.36 4.80 -14.34
C LEU A 123 -1.66 5.51 -14.00
N LYS A 124 -2.46 5.78 -15.02
CA LYS A 124 -3.82 6.26 -14.87
C LYS A 124 -4.73 5.07 -14.60
N ALA A 125 -5.54 5.13 -13.56
CA ALA A 125 -6.39 4.03 -13.15
C ALA A 125 -7.68 4.49 -12.50
N ILE A 126 -8.63 3.55 -12.44
CA ILE A 126 -9.83 3.63 -11.62
C ILE A 126 -9.59 2.76 -10.39
N VAL A 127 -9.80 3.34 -9.20
CA VAL A 127 -9.59 2.65 -7.92
C VAL A 127 -10.83 2.68 -7.04
N SER A 128 -10.96 1.66 -6.21
CA SER A 128 -12.02 1.54 -5.21
C SER A 128 -11.52 0.83 -3.96
N GLY A 129 -12.40 0.64 -2.98
CA GLY A 129 -12.08 -0.08 -1.75
C GLY A 129 -11.48 0.83 -0.68
N LEU A 130 -10.71 0.25 0.22
CA LEU A 130 -10.19 0.94 1.39
C LEU A 130 -8.71 1.27 1.19
N TRP A 131 -8.35 2.53 1.46
CA TRP A 131 -7.01 3.08 1.26
C TRP A 131 -6.58 3.88 2.49
N TYR A 132 -5.30 3.89 2.84
CA TYR A 132 -4.79 4.73 3.92
C TYR A 132 -4.86 6.21 3.52
N ALA A 133 -5.35 7.06 4.43
CA ALA A 133 -5.26 8.50 4.26
C ALA A 133 -3.79 8.93 4.35
N ALA A 134 -3.31 9.69 3.37
CA ALA A 134 -1.95 10.25 3.43
C ALA A 134 -1.88 11.55 4.25
N SER A 135 -3.03 12.18 4.54
CA SER A 135 -3.11 13.41 5.33
C SER A 135 -2.75 13.15 6.79
N LYS A 136 -1.85 13.96 7.36
CA LYS A 136 -1.46 13.90 8.79
C LYS A 136 -2.14 14.96 9.66
N ASN A 137 -3.22 15.56 9.17
CA ASN A 137 -4.02 16.51 9.96
C ASN A 137 -5.51 16.20 9.80
N LEU A 138 -5.91 14.97 10.16
CA LEU A 138 -7.33 14.61 10.14
C LEU A 138 -8.09 15.20 11.33
N VAL A 139 -7.40 15.73 12.35
CA VAL A 139 -8.04 16.50 13.43
C VAL A 139 -8.81 17.72 12.91
N ASP A 140 -8.37 18.33 11.79
CA ASP A 140 -9.10 19.43 11.12
C ASP A 140 -10.57 19.07 10.80
N LEU A 141 -10.89 17.78 10.60
CA LEU A 141 -12.26 17.31 10.35
C LEU A 141 -13.22 17.56 11.53
N LEU A 142 -12.68 17.59 12.76
CA LEU A 142 -13.43 17.93 13.97
C LEU A 142 -13.46 19.43 14.22
N GLU A 143 -12.34 20.11 13.98
CA GLU A 143 -12.23 21.55 14.25
C GLU A 143 -13.04 22.41 13.27
N ARG A 144 -13.25 21.93 12.03
CA ARG A 144 -13.90 22.70 10.95
C ARG A 144 -14.96 21.89 10.18
N PRO A 145 -15.99 21.35 10.84
CA PRO A 145 -16.90 20.36 10.23
C PRO A 145 -17.69 20.91 9.02
N GLU A 146 -17.90 22.22 8.94
CA GLU A 146 -18.53 22.90 7.79
C GLU A 146 -17.64 23.02 6.55
N HIS A 147 -16.32 22.77 6.65
CA HIS A 147 -15.41 22.84 5.51
C HIS A 147 -15.44 21.54 4.69
N ASN A 148 -15.42 21.70 3.37
CA ASN A 148 -15.27 20.56 2.47
C ASN A 148 -13.81 20.11 2.47
N HIS A 149 -13.54 18.98 3.13
CA HIS A 149 -12.22 18.38 3.18
C HIS A 149 -12.04 17.39 2.03
N PHE A 150 -10.85 17.40 1.42
CA PHE A 150 -10.49 16.49 0.34
C PHE A 150 -9.12 15.89 0.59
N ALA A 151 -8.98 14.56 0.43
CA ALA A 151 -7.65 13.98 0.34
C ALA A 151 -7.01 14.34 -1.00
N GLN A 152 -5.76 14.75 -0.93
CA GLN A 152 -4.91 14.94 -2.10
C GLN A 152 -4.29 13.61 -2.55
N GLU A 153 -4.03 12.72 -1.60
CA GLU A 153 -3.39 11.43 -1.86
C GLU A 153 -3.85 10.37 -0.85
N VAL A 154 -3.83 9.11 -1.29
CA VAL A 154 -3.99 7.94 -0.43
C VAL A 154 -2.94 6.88 -0.73
N SER A 155 -2.71 5.97 0.21
CA SER A 155 -1.75 4.88 0.06
C SER A 155 -2.45 3.52 0.07
N ALA A 156 -1.98 2.59 -0.75
CA ALA A 156 -2.50 1.23 -0.77
C ALA A 156 -2.20 0.51 0.56
N ILE A 157 -3.16 -0.27 1.04
CA ILE A 157 -3.05 -1.09 2.25
C ILE A 157 -2.52 -2.47 1.86
N ASN A 158 -1.35 -2.85 2.37
CA ASN A 158 -0.72 -4.16 2.13
C ASN A 158 -0.73 -4.57 0.64
N PRO A 159 -0.14 -3.78 -0.28
CA PRO A 159 0.06 -4.22 -1.65
C PRO A 159 1.01 -5.45 -1.70
N LYS A 160 1.06 -6.15 -2.83
CA LYS A 160 1.92 -7.35 -3.01
C LYS A 160 3.36 -7.12 -2.54
N ASN A 161 3.99 -8.19 -2.06
CA ASN A 161 5.29 -8.19 -1.35
C ASN A 161 6.45 -7.50 -2.08
N ASN A 162 6.40 -7.35 -3.40
CA ASN A 162 7.40 -6.62 -4.17
C ASN A 162 7.13 -5.11 -4.25
N THR A 163 6.04 -4.61 -3.69
CA THR A 163 5.66 -3.20 -3.72
C THR A 163 6.26 -2.49 -2.52
N ILE A 164 7.09 -1.50 -2.80
CA ILE A 164 7.68 -0.64 -1.79
C ILE A 164 6.65 0.38 -1.31
N PHE A 165 6.00 1.06 -2.24
CA PHE A 165 4.88 1.97 -1.97
C PHE A 165 3.95 2.01 -3.17
N CYS A 166 2.71 2.41 -2.90
CA CYS A 166 1.71 2.66 -3.91
C CYS A 166 0.82 3.80 -3.42
N HIS A 167 0.96 4.96 -4.04
CA HIS A 167 0.16 6.14 -3.74
C HIS A 167 -0.79 6.43 -4.89
N PHE A 168 -1.97 6.96 -4.57
CA PHE A 168 -2.98 7.36 -5.53
C PHE A 168 -3.35 8.82 -5.33
N SER A 169 -3.26 9.60 -6.39
CA SER A 169 -3.75 10.98 -6.44
C SER A 169 -4.91 11.05 -7.43
N PRO A 170 -6.07 11.59 -7.06
CA PRO A 170 -7.20 11.66 -7.96
C PRO A 170 -6.95 12.71 -9.06
N ASP A 171 -7.60 12.56 -10.23
CA ASP A 171 -7.56 13.57 -11.29
C ASP A 171 -8.22 14.88 -10.81
N ASP A 172 -7.90 16.04 -11.40
CA ASP A 172 -8.46 17.35 -10.98
C ASP A 172 -9.99 17.40 -10.92
N ASN A 173 -10.66 16.67 -11.81
CA ASN A 173 -12.13 16.55 -11.85
C ASN A 173 -12.68 15.55 -10.82
N SER A 174 -11.84 14.64 -10.34
CA SER A 174 -12.17 13.60 -9.37
C SER A 174 -11.79 14.11 -7.98
N LYS A 175 -12.78 14.45 -7.16
CA LYS A 175 -12.51 14.81 -5.76
C LYS A 175 -12.59 13.58 -4.87
N MET A 176 -11.74 13.50 -3.85
CA MET A 176 -11.84 12.50 -2.78
C MET A 176 -12.35 13.17 -1.50
N PRO A 177 -13.67 13.40 -1.36
CA PRO A 177 -14.22 14.05 -0.18
C PRO A 177 -13.97 13.19 1.07
N ILE A 178 -13.42 13.82 2.10
CA ILE A 178 -13.22 13.22 3.40
C ILE A 178 -14.22 13.81 4.38
N SER A 179 -14.82 12.95 5.19
CA SER A 179 -15.65 13.33 6.31
C SER A 179 -15.46 12.28 7.39
N LEU A 180 -15.64 12.64 8.65
CA LEU A 180 -15.43 11.74 9.79
C LEU A 180 -16.24 10.43 9.67
N ASN A 181 -17.47 10.51 9.14
CA ASN A 181 -18.35 9.37 8.88
C ASN A 181 -17.83 8.39 7.80
N LYS A 182 -16.82 8.79 7.03
CA LYS A 182 -16.16 8.00 5.99
C LYS A 182 -14.70 7.70 6.31
N VAL A 183 -14.31 7.89 7.57
CA VAL A 183 -13.00 7.48 8.10
C VAL A 183 -13.14 6.12 8.78
N TYR A 184 -12.20 5.25 8.49
CA TYR A 184 -12.15 3.87 8.95
C TYR A 184 -10.78 3.57 9.56
N ILE A 185 -10.70 2.46 10.28
CA ILE A 185 -9.46 1.93 10.86
C ILE A 185 -9.40 0.43 10.58
N THR A 186 -8.20 -0.07 10.31
CA THR A 186 -7.99 -1.51 10.08
C THR A 186 -8.13 -2.29 11.40
N GLY A 187 -8.58 -3.54 11.32
CA GLY A 187 -8.65 -4.40 12.51
C GLY A 187 -7.30 -4.58 13.19
N LYS A 188 -6.22 -4.61 12.40
CA LYS A 188 -4.83 -4.68 12.88
C LYS A 188 -4.47 -3.47 13.75
N ASP A 189 -4.85 -2.25 13.35
CA ASP A 189 -4.58 -1.05 14.14
C ASP A 189 -5.47 -0.98 15.38
N VAL A 190 -6.71 -1.47 15.33
CA VAL A 190 -7.57 -1.60 16.52
C VAL A 190 -6.94 -2.55 17.55
N GLU A 191 -6.45 -3.71 17.11
CA GLU A 191 -5.73 -4.65 17.98
C GLU A 191 -4.44 -4.03 18.55
N LYS A 192 -3.66 -3.33 17.72
CA LYS A 192 -2.46 -2.61 18.16
C LYS A 192 -2.78 -1.63 19.28
N ILE A 193 -3.81 -0.80 19.13
CA ILE A 193 -4.23 0.14 20.18
C ILE A 193 -4.59 -0.63 21.45
N PHE A 194 -5.41 -1.67 21.33
CA PHE A 194 -5.87 -2.45 22.46
C PHE A 194 -4.72 -3.11 23.25
N GLU A 195 -3.73 -3.68 22.57
CA GLU A 195 -2.52 -4.24 23.19
C GLU A 195 -1.71 -3.18 23.96
N HIS A 196 -1.61 -1.97 23.39
CA HIS A 196 -0.95 -0.84 24.03
C HIS A 196 -1.71 -0.31 25.24
N THR A 197 -3.05 -0.32 25.20
CA THR A 197 -3.91 -0.02 26.36
C THR A 197 -3.67 -1.00 27.50
N ILE A 198 -3.61 -2.31 27.22
CA ILE A 198 -3.32 -3.33 28.27
C ILE A 198 -1.91 -3.15 28.83
N SER A 199 -0.92 -2.95 27.97
CA SER A 199 0.49 -2.86 28.39
C SER A 199 0.87 -1.52 29.01
N SER A 200 -0.02 -0.51 28.94
CA SER A 200 0.24 0.87 29.38
C SER A 200 1.49 1.48 28.72
N ARG A 201 1.83 1.03 27.51
CA ARG A 201 2.97 1.54 26.72
C ARG A 201 2.48 2.53 25.67
N PRO A 202 3.24 3.60 25.40
CA PRO A 202 2.89 4.53 24.32
C PRO A 202 2.85 3.79 22.98
N LEU A 203 1.93 4.20 22.10
CA LEU A 203 1.90 3.69 20.73
C LEU A 203 3.20 4.02 20.02
N GLN A 204 3.87 3.00 19.51
CA GLN A 204 5.07 3.22 18.72
C GLN A 204 4.70 3.82 17.37
N LEU A 205 5.41 4.89 17.00
CA LEU A 205 5.31 5.52 15.69
C LEU A 205 5.64 4.47 14.62
N THR A 206 4.77 4.39 13.62
CA THR A 206 5.00 3.54 12.46
C THR A 206 6.17 4.17 11.70
N ARG A 207 7.33 3.52 11.73
CA ARG A 207 8.49 3.90 10.92
C ARG A 207 8.21 3.55 9.46
N ASP A 208 7.16 4.10 8.86
CA ASP A 208 7.08 4.12 7.42
C ASP A 208 8.07 5.20 6.99
N ALA A 209 9.30 4.71 6.77
CA ALA A 209 10.41 5.48 6.29
C ALA A 209 9.91 6.31 5.11
N THR A 210 10.02 7.64 5.24
CA THR A 210 10.12 8.51 4.08
C THR A 210 11.22 7.92 3.22
N ILE A 211 10.86 7.14 2.20
CA ILE A 211 11.87 6.60 1.30
C ILE A 211 12.32 7.82 0.51
N ILE A 212 13.49 8.34 0.88
CA ILE A 212 14.19 9.34 0.09
C ILE A 212 14.67 8.60 -1.15
N LEU A 213 13.93 8.76 -2.25
CA LEU A 213 14.18 8.11 -3.52
C LEU A 213 15.12 9.00 -4.36
N ASN A 214 16.34 8.56 -4.58
CA ASN A 214 17.22 9.17 -5.59
C ASN A 214 16.70 8.77 -6.98
N LYS A 215 16.01 9.69 -7.66
CA LYS A 215 15.34 9.44 -8.94
C LYS A 215 16.35 9.43 -10.09
N LYS A 216 16.49 8.30 -10.80
CA LYS A 216 17.16 8.26 -12.12
C LYS A 216 16.12 7.89 -13.18
N VAL A 217 15.82 8.82 -14.08
CA VAL A 217 14.79 8.66 -15.11
C VAL A 217 15.24 7.58 -16.11
N ILE A 218 14.37 6.60 -16.39
CA ILE A 218 14.58 5.63 -17.48
C ILE A 218 13.66 6.04 -18.64
N THR A 219 14.23 6.15 -19.82
CA THR A 219 13.49 6.52 -21.04
C THR A 219 12.51 5.43 -21.50
N LYS A 220 11.32 5.90 -21.89
CA LYS A 220 10.14 5.25 -22.51
C LYS A 220 10.19 3.73 -22.79
N PRO A 221 9.32 2.94 -22.13
CA PRO A 221 8.94 1.62 -22.60
C PRO A 221 7.85 1.71 -23.68
N GLN A 222 8.04 1.01 -24.80
CA GLN A 222 7.05 0.92 -25.89
C GLN A 222 6.12 -0.28 -25.65
N PHE A 223 4.90 -0.04 -25.16
CA PHE A 223 3.82 -1.04 -25.27
C PHE A 223 2.43 -0.41 -25.19
N THR A 224 1.46 -1.11 -25.79
CA THR A 224 0.03 -0.90 -25.64
C THR A 224 -0.56 -2.13 -24.96
N LEU A 225 -1.17 -1.94 -23.78
CA LEU A 225 -1.91 -3.00 -23.09
C LEU A 225 -3.36 -2.56 -22.88
N GLN A 226 -4.30 -3.34 -23.43
CA GLN A 226 -5.70 -3.33 -23.03
C GLN A 226 -5.99 -4.62 -22.26
N ASN A 227 -6.66 -4.51 -21.10
CA ASN A 227 -7.25 -5.62 -20.34
C ASN A 227 -6.29 -6.67 -19.71
N LYS A 228 -5.20 -6.26 -19.04
CA LYS A 228 -4.44 -7.17 -18.15
C LYS A 228 -4.55 -6.74 -16.68
N THR A 229 -4.38 -7.70 -15.76
CA THR A 229 -4.33 -7.40 -14.32
C THR A 229 -3.08 -6.59 -13.99
N LEU A 230 -3.11 -5.79 -12.92
CA LEU A 230 -1.94 -5.04 -12.45
C LEU A 230 -0.72 -5.94 -12.18
N GLY A 231 -0.96 -7.17 -11.71
CA GLY A 231 0.08 -8.16 -11.49
C GLY A 231 0.73 -8.65 -12.79
N ASP A 232 -0.06 -8.94 -13.82
CA ASP A 232 0.46 -9.34 -15.14
C ASP A 232 1.29 -8.22 -15.77
N PHE A 233 0.80 -6.98 -15.65
CA PHE A 233 1.50 -5.79 -16.13
C PHE A 233 2.88 -5.62 -15.46
N ILE A 234 2.92 -5.65 -14.13
CA ILE A 234 4.15 -5.52 -13.35
C ILE A 234 5.15 -6.63 -13.73
N ASN A 235 4.68 -7.88 -13.85
CA ASN A 235 5.53 -9.02 -14.17
C ASN A 235 6.13 -8.93 -15.58
N GLU A 236 5.35 -8.52 -16.58
CA GLU A 236 5.87 -8.28 -17.94
C GLU A 236 6.87 -7.13 -17.97
N PHE A 237 6.61 -6.06 -17.21
CA PHE A 237 7.50 -4.91 -17.14
C PHE A 237 8.87 -5.25 -16.53
N ILE A 238 8.86 -5.98 -15.41
CA ILE A 238 10.09 -6.43 -14.73
C ILE A 238 10.91 -7.33 -15.67
N LYS A 239 10.27 -8.23 -16.42
CA LYS A 239 10.95 -9.13 -17.37
C LYS A 239 11.64 -8.39 -18.52
N LEU A 240 11.05 -7.29 -18.99
CA LEU A 240 11.55 -6.51 -20.13
C LEU A 240 12.67 -5.52 -19.75
N ASN A 241 12.79 -5.19 -18.46
CA ASN A 241 13.85 -4.33 -17.94
C ASN A 241 14.63 -5.09 -16.85
N PRO A 242 15.34 -6.19 -17.20
CA PRO A 242 16.34 -6.75 -16.29
C PRO A 242 17.34 -5.62 -15.98
N ALA A 243 17.86 -5.58 -14.76
CA ALA A 243 18.87 -4.59 -14.39
C ALA A 243 19.96 -4.52 -15.49
N PRO A 244 20.48 -3.33 -15.84
CA PRO A 244 21.53 -3.23 -16.84
C PRO A 244 22.70 -4.12 -16.43
N ASP A 245 23.22 -4.87 -17.39
CA ASP A 245 24.43 -5.68 -17.26
C ASP A 245 25.50 -4.88 -16.51
N ASN A 246 26.00 -5.45 -15.41
CA ASN A 246 27.31 -5.10 -14.90
C ASN A 246 28.33 -5.61 -15.92
N GLN A 247 28.54 -4.86 -17.00
CA GLN A 247 29.74 -4.97 -17.82
C GLN A 247 30.51 -3.65 -17.80
N SER A 248 31.82 -3.82 -17.65
CA SER A 248 32.93 -2.84 -17.69
C SER A 248 33.23 -2.01 -16.43
N VAL A 249 33.85 -2.64 -15.43
CA VAL A 249 35.15 -2.16 -14.90
C VAL A 249 36.06 -3.38 -14.68
N TYR A 250 36.39 -4.07 -15.75
CA TYR A 250 37.70 -4.71 -15.86
C TYR A 250 38.20 -4.37 -17.26
N ASP A 251 39.49 -4.04 -17.28
CA ASP A 251 40.35 -3.73 -18.42
C ASP A 251 40.31 -2.26 -18.88
N ASP A 252 41.28 -1.49 -18.39
CA ASP A 252 42.44 -1.25 -19.26
C ASP A 252 43.75 -1.19 -18.45
N GLU A 253 44.69 -1.99 -18.95
CA GLU A 253 46.08 -2.15 -18.57
C GLU A 253 46.85 -0.82 -18.67
N ASN A 254 47.88 -0.65 -17.83
CA ASN A 254 49.27 -0.39 -18.27
C ASN A 254 50.21 -0.11 -17.08
N LEU A 255 51.36 -0.81 -17.11
CA LEU A 255 52.56 -0.82 -16.24
C LEU A 255 52.59 -1.80 -15.06
#